data_AF-A0A969NLM2-F1
#
_entry.id   AF-A0A969NLM2-F1
#
_cell.length_a   1.000
_cell.length_b   1.000
_cell.length_c   1.000
_cell.angle_alpha   90.00
_cell.angle_beta   90.00
_cell.angle_gamma   90.00
#
_symmetry.space_group_name_H-M   'P 1'
#
loop_
_entity.id
_entity.type
_entity.pdbx_description
1 polymer ?
#
loop_
_entity_poly.entity_id
_entity_poly.type
_entity_poly.pdbx_seq_one_letter_code
_entity_poly.pdbx_strand_id
1 'polypeptide(L)'
;MKTLKVIIIILLSGNYFINTANSCGWYEDEESYRISAFRAEIGELLGYRPFYYTPKILNGFLPAFNNTDRYKNIEEWQQLLNGKCRAEDAFTLLYKVEPDMFLLAYENKSLNKTFEGNTFVELLLKQGNKQLLDYFAFAKRNEFNKQYYRRSPGLKNMIIKSEPSARN
;
A
#
# COMPACT_ATOMS: atom_id res chain seq x y z
N MET A 1 -9.92 -51.41 35.24
CA MET A 1 -10.40 -50.02 35.01
C MET A 1 -9.32 -48.94 35.18
N LYS A 2 -8.37 -49.04 36.12
CA LYS A 2 -7.31 -48.01 36.30
C LYS A 2 -6.31 -47.96 35.13
N THR A 3 -5.94 -49.11 34.58
CA THR A 3 -5.01 -49.23 33.43
C THR A 3 -5.57 -48.66 32.13
N LEU A 4 -6.86 -48.82 31.87
CA LEU A 4 -7.54 -48.27 30.68
C LEU A 4 -7.56 -46.73 30.69
N LYS A 5 -7.73 -46.11 31.87
CA LYS A 5 -7.69 -44.65 32.01
C LYS A 5 -6.31 -44.07 31.74
N VAL A 6 -5.24 -44.76 32.14
CA VAL A 6 -3.85 -44.32 31.90
C VAL A 6 -3.52 -44.36 30.41
N ILE A 7 -3.94 -45.40 29.69
CA ILE A 7 -3.72 -45.51 28.23
C ILE A 7 -4.46 -44.39 27.48
N ILE A 8 -5.70 -44.08 27.88
CA ILE A 8 -6.48 -42.98 27.29
C ILE A 8 -5.80 -41.63 27.53
N ILE A 9 -5.25 -41.38 28.72
CA ILE A 9 -4.54 -40.14 29.03
C ILE A 9 -3.26 -40.00 28.19
N ILE A 10 -2.51 -41.09 27.98
CA ILE A 10 -1.30 -41.08 27.15
C ILE A 10 -1.63 -40.86 25.67
N LEU A 11 -2.72 -41.45 25.16
CA LEU A 11 -3.18 -41.23 23.79
C LEU A 11 -3.72 -39.80 23.58
N LEU A 12 -4.34 -39.20 24.60
CA LEU A 12 -4.80 -37.81 24.56
C LEU A 12 -3.66 -36.80 24.66
N SER A 13 -2.60 -37.10 25.43
CA SER A 13 -1.42 -36.22 25.52
C SER A 13 -0.47 -36.36 24.32
N GLY A 14 -0.39 -37.54 23.70
CA GLY A 14 0.41 -37.77 22.49
C GLY A 14 -0.04 -36.99 21.24
N ASN A 15 -1.31 -36.57 21.19
CA ASN A 15 -1.86 -35.79 20.07
C ASN A 15 -1.61 -34.27 20.16
N TYR A 16 -1.01 -33.78 21.25
CA TYR A 16 -0.65 -32.36 21.38
C TYR A 16 0.72 -32.01 20.76
N PHE A 17 1.47 -33.00 20.27
CA PHE A 17 2.71 -32.82 19.53
C PHE A 17 2.48 -32.89 18.01
N ILE A 18 1.44 -32.23 17.50
CA ILE A 18 1.40 -31.91 16.08
C ILE A 18 2.31 -30.70 15.89
N ASN A 19 3.52 -30.98 15.42
CA ASN A 19 4.46 -30.00 14.94
C ASN A 19 3.74 -28.98 14.06
N THR A 20 3.63 -27.74 14.54
CA THR A 20 3.52 -26.57 13.68
C THR A 20 4.87 -26.44 12.97
N ALA A 21 5.09 -27.29 11.97
CA ALA A 21 6.12 -27.06 10.99
C ALA A 21 5.73 -25.75 10.30
N ASN A 22 6.26 -24.63 10.80
CA ASN A 22 6.31 -23.36 10.11
C ASN A 22 7.27 -23.55 8.93
N SER A 23 6.84 -24.32 7.94
CA SER A 23 7.49 -24.30 6.63
C SER A 23 7.36 -22.86 6.15
N CYS A 24 8.49 -22.16 6.06
CA CYS A 24 8.56 -20.91 5.32
C CYS A 24 8.10 -21.25 3.90
N GLY A 25 6.85 -20.92 3.59
CA GLY A 25 6.35 -21.04 2.23
C GLY A 25 7.26 -20.18 1.36
N TRP A 26 7.88 -20.77 0.36
CA TRP A 26 8.50 -19.98 -0.70
C TRP A 26 7.35 -19.26 -1.42
N TYR A 27 7.39 -17.94 -1.38
CA TYR A 27 6.49 -17.09 -2.15
C TYR A 27 7.31 -16.47 -3.26
N GLU A 28 7.03 -16.90 -4.48
CA GLU A 28 7.55 -16.25 -5.67
C GLU A 28 6.81 -14.92 -5.84
N ASP A 29 7.55 -13.81 -5.77
CA ASP A 29 7.03 -12.50 -6.08
C ASP A 29 6.95 -12.28 -7.60
N GLU A 30 6.40 -11.13 -8.01
CA GLU A 30 6.31 -10.74 -9.43
C GLU A 30 7.68 -10.74 -10.14
N GLU A 31 8.78 -10.67 -9.38
CA GLU A 31 10.14 -10.76 -9.90
C GLU A 31 10.74 -12.19 -9.85
N SER A 32 10.06 -13.14 -9.22
CA SER A 32 10.46 -14.54 -9.14
C SER A 32 10.00 -15.32 -10.38
N TYR A 33 8.92 -14.87 -11.04
CA TYR A 33 8.47 -15.34 -12.35
C TYR A 33 9.30 -14.82 -13.53
N ARG A 34 10.57 -14.42 -13.30
CA ARG A 34 11.50 -14.11 -14.38
C ARG A 34 11.61 -15.34 -15.28
N ILE A 35 11.00 -15.28 -16.46
CA ILE A 35 11.25 -16.26 -17.50
C ILE A 35 12.76 -16.18 -17.76
N SER A 36 13.50 -17.21 -17.35
CA SER A 36 14.90 -17.35 -17.73
C SER A 36 14.91 -17.72 -19.21
N ALA A 37 14.68 -16.73 -20.07
CA ALA A 37 15.03 -16.85 -21.46
C ALA A 37 16.57 -17.01 -21.46
N PHE A 38 17.02 -18.13 -22.02
CA PHE A 38 18.41 -18.56 -22.15
C PHE A 38 19.39 -17.39 -22.15
N ARG A 39 20.42 -17.44 -21.29
CA ARG A 39 21.52 -16.45 -21.15
C ARG A 39 21.67 -15.58 -22.41
N ALA A 40 21.07 -14.38 -22.37
CA ALA A 40 21.19 -13.40 -23.46
C ALA A 40 22.44 -12.52 -23.32
N GLU A 41 23.37 -12.87 -22.40
CA GLU A 41 24.64 -12.17 -22.28
C GLU A 41 25.61 -12.67 -23.35
N ILE A 42 25.57 -12.00 -24.50
CA ILE A 42 26.55 -12.16 -25.59
C ILE A 42 27.71 -11.18 -25.33
N GLY A 43 28.57 -11.48 -24.36
CA GLY A 43 29.85 -10.77 -24.14
C GLY A 43 29.75 -9.27 -23.85
N GLU A 44 30.80 -8.51 -24.21
CA GLU A 44 31.04 -7.08 -23.90
C GLU A 44 30.04 -6.08 -24.52
N LEU A 45 28.97 -6.56 -25.17
CA LEU A 45 27.98 -5.72 -25.83
C LEU A 45 26.96 -5.16 -24.83
N LEU A 46 27.38 -4.13 -24.10
CA LEU A 46 26.56 -3.38 -23.12
C LEU A 46 25.19 -2.92 -23.68
N GLY A 47 25.08 -2.71 -25.00
CA GLY A 47 23.86 -2.25 -25.68
C GLY A 47 22.74 -3.29 -25.84
N TYR A 48 23.01 -4.58 -25.58
CA TYR A 48 22.02 -5.66 -25.68
C TYR A 48 21.57 -6.19 -24.31
N ARG A 49 21.88 -5.47 -23.23
CA ARG A 49 21.38 -5.83 -21.90
C ARG A 49 19.85 -5.77 -21.90
N PRO A 50 19.16 -6.78 -21.37
CA PRO A 50 17.72 -6.71 -21.17
C PRO A 50 17.36 -5.43 -20.42
N PHE A 51 16.42 -4.66 -20.96
CA PHE A 51 15.94 -3.47 -20.28
C PHE A 51 15.16 -3.90 -19.03
N TYR A 52 15.75 -3.68 -17.85
CA TYR A 52 15.14 -4.05 -16.57
C TYR A 52 14.04 -3.04 -16.21
N TYR A 53 12.79 -3.33 -16.59
CA TYR A 53 11.64 -2.51 -16.21
C TYR A 53 10.93 -3.06 -14.96
N THR A 54 11.63 -3.18 -13.84
CA THR A 54 10.97 -3.32 -12.54
C THR A 54 11.84 -2.77 -11.41
N PRO A 55 11.40 -1.68 -10.75
CA PRO A 55 12.06 -1.13 -9.57
C PRO A 55 11.66 -1.81 -8.26
N LYS A 56 10.86 -2.89 -8.25
CA LYS A 56 10.25 -3.38 -7.00
C LYS A 56 11.27 -3.88 -5.98
N ILE A 57 12.32 -4.62 -6.36
CA ILE A 57 13.37 -5.01 -5.40
C ILE A 57 14.26 -3.83 -5.01
N LEU A 58 14.60 -2.95 -5.96
CA LEU A 58 15.47 -1.77 -5.71
C LEU A 58 14.79 -0.70 -4.83
N ASN A 59 13.46 -0.57 -4.92
CA ASN A 59 12.68 0.45 -4.22
C ASN A 59 11.68 -0.11 -3.19
N GLY A 60 11.52 -1.43 -3.10
CA GLY A 60 10.50 -2.07 -2.26
C GLY A 60 10.87 -2.24 -0.79
N PHE A 61 12.16 -2.14 -0.46
CA PHE A 61 12.68 -2.37 0.90
C PHE A 61 13.10 -1.12 1.65
N LEU A 62 12.94 0.07 1.07
CA LEU A 62 13.09 1.32 1.80
C LEU A 62 11.70 1.92 1.97
N PRO A 63 10.98 1.65 3.09
CA PRO A 63 9.99 2.63 3.49
C PRO A 63 10.75 3.96 3.58
N ALA A 64 10.29 4.99 2.87
CA ALA A 64 10.85 6.31 3.05
C ALA A 64 10.67 6.66 4.54
N PHE A 65 11.71 6.38 5.35
CA PHE A 65 11.70 6.62 6.79
C PHE A 65 11.63 8.12 7.09
N ASN A 66 11.80 8.96 6.05
CA ASN A 66 11.56 10.38 6.11
C ASN A 66 10.22 10.75 5.44
N ASN A 67 9.51 11.71 6.02
CA ASN A 67 8.36 12.34 5.38
C ASN A 67 8.79 13.32 4.27
N THR A 68 10.05 13.31 3.83
CA THR A 68 10.63 14.33 2.93
C THR A 68 9.88 14.38 1.60
N ASP A 69 9.56 13.23 1.01
CA ASP A 69 8.79 13.19 -0.25
C ASP A 69 7.35 13.69 -0.05
N ARG A 70 6.78 13.46 1.13
CA ARG A 70 5.44 13.97 1.46
C ARG A 70 5.44 15.49 1.55
N TYR A 71 6.47 16.07 2.15
CA TYR A 71 6.63 17.51 2.26
C TYR A 71 6.90 18.16 0.89
N LYS A 72 7.74 17.56 0.04
CA LYS A 72 7.94 18.04 -1.35
C LYS A 72 6.63 18.06 -2.14
N ASN A 73 5.84 16.98 -2.07
CA ASN A 73 4.53 16.95 -2.73
C ASN A 73 3.60 18.05 -2.19
N ILE A 74 3.61 18.32 -0.88
CA ILE A 74 2.83 19.43 -0.31
C ILE A 74 3.31 20.79 -0.85
N GLU A 75 4.62 21.00 -0.98
CA GLU A 75 5.19 22.22 -1.56
C GLU A 75 4.73 22.41 -3.02
N GLU A 76 4.73 21.34 -3.83
CA GLU A 76 4.21 21.36 -5.20
C GLU A 76 2.73 21.77 -5.24
N TRP A 77 1.91 21.18 -4.37
CA TRP A 77 0.49 21.56 -4.24
C TRP A 77 0.31 23.00 -3.78
N GLN A 78 1.14 23.49 -2.86
CA GLN A 78 1.11 24.89 -2.44
C GLN A 78 1.46 25.81 -3.62
N GLN A 79 2.47 25.47 -4.42
CA GLN A 79 2.83 26.25 -5.62
C GLN A 79 1.67 26.31 -6.62
N LEU A 80 1.04 25.17 -6.93
CA LEU A 80 -0.13 25.09 -7.82
C LEU A 80 -1.32 25.90 -7.30
N LEU A 81 -1.44 26.06 -5.98
CA LEU A 81 -2.50 26.82 -5.31
C LEU A 81 -2.05 28.23 -4.88
N ASN A 82 -0.98 28.77 -5.49
CA ASN A 82 -0.45 30.12 -5.25
C ASN A 82 -0.03 30.39 -3.79
N GLY A 83 0.47 29.39 -3.08
CA GLY A 83 1.00 29.47 -1.72
C GLY A 83 -0.05 29.68 -0.62
N LYS A 84 -1.35 29.69 -0.95
CA LYS A 84 -2.42 30.04 0.00
C LYS A 84 -2.91 28.88 0.86
N CYS A 85 -2.49 27.66 0.56
CA CYS A 85 -2.89 26.46 1.28
C CYS A 85 -2.01 26.24 2.52
N ARG A 86 -2.62 25.95 3.68
CA ARG A 86 -1.88 25.49 4.87
C ARG A 86 -1.33 24.08 4.62
N ALA A 87 -0.05 23.88 4.91
CA ALA A 87 0.63 22.60 4.71
C ALA A 87 -0.06 21.44 5.45
N GLU A 88 -0.56 21.67 6.67
CA GLU A 88 -1.30 20.65 7.44
C GLU A 88 -2.63 20.24 6.79
N ASP A 89 -3.34 21.18 6.15
CA ASP A 89 -4.59 20.90 5.46
C ASP A 89 -4.35 20.01 4.24
N ALA A 90 -3.33 20.34 3.45
CA ALA A 90 -2.89 19.53 2.32
C ALA A 90 -2.40 18.15 2.78
N PHE A 91 -1.56 18.09 3.82
CA PHE A 91 -1.06 16.83 4.39
C PHE A 91 -2.22 15.92 4.82
N THR A 92 -3.22 16.49 5.49
CA THR A 92 -4.39 15.76 5.98
C THR A 92 -5.16 15.14 4.82
N LEU A 93 -5.47 15.92 3.79
CA LEU A 93 -6.22 15.43 2.62
C LEU A 93 -5.42 14.42 1.78
N LEU A 94 -4.12 14.65 1.60
CA LEU A 94 -3.25 13.76 0.83
C LEU A 94 -3.07 12.42 1.53
N TYR A 95 -2.76 12.43 2.84
CA TYR A 95 -2.19 11.26 3.52
C TYR A 95 -2.98 10.70 4.70
N LYS A 96 -3.94 11.46 5.26
CA LYS A 96 -4.72 11.01 6.43
C LYS A 96 -6.17 10.70 6.10
N VAL A 97 -6.75 11.36 5.10
CA VAL A 97 -8.13 11.13 4.67
C VAL A 97 -8.20 9.88 3.80
N GLU A 98 -9.07 8.95 4.20
CA GLU A 98 -9.37 7.76 3.42
C GLU A 98 -9.95 8.15 2.05
N PRO A 99 -9.55 7.48 0.96
CA PRO A 99 -9.96 7.86 -0.39
C PRO A 99 -11.47 7.88 -0.62
N ASP A 100 -12.20 6.95 -0.01
CA ASP A 100 -13.66 6.82 -0.12
C ASP A 100 -14.39 8.03 0.48
N MET A 101 -13.94 8.53 1.63
CA MET A 101 -14.50 9.72 2.28
C MET A 101 -14.40 10.95 1.38
N PHE A 102 -13.24 11.15 0.74
CA PHE A 102 -13.06 12.26 -0.20
C PHE A 102 -13.94 12.08 -1.45
N LEU A 103 -13.95 10.89 -2.05
CA LEU A 103 -14.69 10.62 -3.29
C LEU A 103 -16.21 10.75 -3.09
N LEU A 104 -16.75 10.24 -1.98
CA LEU A 104 -18.16 10.41 -1.63
C LEU A 104 -18.52 11.89 -1.48
N ALA A 105 -17.68 12.69 -0.82
CA ALA A 105 -17.92 14.12 -0.67
C ALA A 105 -17.80 14.88 -1.99
N TYR A 106 -16.90 14.46 -2.88
CA TYR A 106 -16.76 15.01 -4.23
C TYR A 106 -17.99 14.71 -5.09
N GLU A 107 -18.45 13.46 -5.12
CA GLU A 107 -19.61 13.01 -5.90
C GLU A 107 -20.92 13.63 -5.40
N ASN A 108 -21.08 13.77 -4.08
CA ASN A 108 -22.24 14.41 -3.46
C ASN A 108 -22.17 15.94 -3.43
N LYS A 109 -21.13 16.55 -4.00
CA LYS A 109 -20.89 18.01 -3.99
C LYS A 109 -20.90 18.61 -2.58
N SER A 110 -20.41 17.85 -1.59
CA SER A 110 -20.41 18.22 -0.18
C SER A 110 -19.00 18.46 0.38
N LEU A 111 -17.97 18.56 -0.46
CA LEU A 111 -16.57 18.76 -0.03
C LEU A 111 -16.39 19.91 0.97
N ASN A 112 -17.03 21.04 0.73
CA ASN A 112 -16.99 22.21 1.61
C ASN A 112 -17.58 21.95 3.01
N LYS A 113 -18.58 21.06 3.09
CA LYS A 113 -19.23 20.65 4.35
C LYS A 113 -18.45 19.54 5.04
N THR A 114 -17.96 18.56 4.28
CA THR A 114 -17.23 17.41 4.82
C THR A 114 -15.86 17.82 5.34
N PHE A 115 -15.20 18.79 4.71
CA PHE A 115 -13.89 19.30 5.08
C PHE A 115 -13.97 20.80 5.40
N GLU A 116 -14.94 21.19 6.21
CA GLU A 116 -15.15 22.58 6.62
C GLU A 116 -13.89 23.16 7.27
N GLY A 117 -13.51 24.38 6.87
CA GLY A 117 -12.32 25.07 7.36
C GLY A 117 -10.98 24.53 6.84
N ASN A 118 -10.99 23.56 5.91
CA ASN A 118 -9.79 23.07 5.26
C ASN A 118 -9.41 23.96 4.07
N THR A 119 -8.31 24.70 4.19
CA THR A 119 -7.89 25.69 3.18
C THR A 119 -7.51 25.04 1.85
N PHE A 120 -7.07 23.77 1.84
CA PHE A 120 -6.78 23.04 0.61
C PHE A 120 -8.06 22.79 -0.19
N VAL A 121 -9.12 22.28 0.47
CA VAL A 121 -10.43 22.03 -0.16
C VAL A 121 -11.07 23.34 -0.62
N GLU A 122 -11.04 24.39 0.20
CA GLU A 122 -11.54 25.71 -0.18
C GLU A 122 -10.87 26.25 -1.44
N LEU A 123 -9.55 26.05 -1.58
CA LEU A 123 -8.81 26.47 -2.76
C LEU A 123 -9.13 25.61 -3.98
N LEU A 124 -9.24 24.29 -3.83
CA LEU A 124 -9.61 23.39 -4.92
C LEU A 124 -11.01 23.68 -5.48
N LEU A 125 -11.95 24.12 -4.63
CA LEU A 125 -13.32 24.46 -5.04
C LEU A 125 -13.44 25.80 -5.79
N LYS A 126 -12.38 26.61 -5.88
CA LYS A 126 -12.40 27.85 -6.67
C LYS A 126 -12.51 27.54 -8.16
N GLN A 127 -13.28 28.35 -8.88
CA GLN A 127 -13.58 28.13 -10.31
C GLN A 127 -12.30 27.98 -11.18
N GLY A 128 -11.24 28.73 -10.89
CA GLY A 128 -9.96 28.65 -11.61
C GLY A 128 -9.16 27.36 -11.36
N ASN A 129 -9.51 26.58 -10.32
CA ASN A 129 -8.77 25.39 -9.88
C ASN A 129 -9.50 24.09 -10.21
N LYS A 130 -10.54 24.11 -11.06
CA LYS A 130 -11.33 22.92 -11.41
C LYS A 130 -10.45 21.76 -11.89
N GLN A 131 -9.45 22.03 -12.74
CA GLN A 131 -8.55 20.99 -13.24
C GLN A 131 -7.73 20.34 -12.13
N LEU A 132 -7.29 21.13 -11.13
CA LEU A 132 -6.57 20.61 -9.96
C LEU A 132 -7.48 19.76 -9.08
N LEU A 133 -8.74 20.18 -8.89
CA LEU A 133 -9.74 19.39 -8.17
C LEU A 133 -10.02 18.06 -8.88
N ASP A 134 -10.19 18.07 -10.20
CA ASP A 134 -10.43 16.86 -11.00
C ASP A 134 -9.22 15.91 -10.96
N TYR A 135 -8.00 16.46 -11.03
CA TYR A 135 -6.77 15.69 -10.88
C TYR A 135 -6.68 15.04 -9.49
N PHE A 136 -7.00 15.79 -8.42
CA PHE A 136 -6.99 15.26 -7.06
C PHE A 136 -8.03 14.14 -6.88
N ALA A 137 -9.24 14.31 -7.40
CA ALA A 137 -10.27 13.28 -7.38
C ALA A 137 -9.84 12.03 -8.18
N PHE A 138 -9.19 12.22 -9.32
CA PHE A 138 -8.59 11.12 -10.08
C PHE A 138 -7.52 10.38 -9.27
N ALA A 139 -6.61 11.09 -8.60
CA ALA A 139 -5.59 10.49 -7.75
C ALA A 139 -6.22 9.67 -6.61
N LYS A 140 -7.21 10.24 -5.91
CA LYS A 140 -7.94 9.53 -4.83
C LYS A 140 -8.68 8.29 -5.34
N ARG A 141 -9.23 8.30 -6.55
CA ARG A 141 -9.84 7.11 -7.16
C ARG A 141 -8.81 6.00 -7.41
N ASN A 142 -7.60 6.36 -7.83
CA ASN A 142 -6.51 5.38 -7.99
C ASN A 142 -6.05 4.82 -6.63
N GLU A 143 -5.97 5.64 -5.60
CA GLU A 143 -5.68 5.18 -4.23
C GLU A 143 -6.75 4.20 -3.73
N PHE A 144 -8.03 4.54 -3.90
CA PHE A 144 -9.15 3.68 -3.53
C PHE A 144 -9.05 2.31 -4.21
N ASN A 145 -8.81 2.28 -5.52
CA ASN A 145 -8.67 1.04 -6.28
C ASN A 145 -7.51 0.19 -5.73
N LYS A 146 -6.34 0.78 -5.46
CA LYS A 146 -5.20 0.08 -4.84
C LYS A 146 -5.54 -0.47 -3.46
N GLN A 147 -6.25 0.30 -2.63
CA GLN A 147 -6.70 -0.17 -1.32
C GLN A 147 -7.71 -1.32 -1.42
N TYR A 148 -8.63 -1.28 -2.38
CA TYR A 148 -9.60 -2.34 -2.62
C TYR A 148 -8.90 -3.67 -2.95
N TYR A 149 -7.88 -3.66 -3.80
CA TYR A 149 -7.07 -4.86 -4.08
C TYR A 149 -6.35 -5.38 -2.83
N ARG A 150 -5.85 -4.50 -1.96
CA ARG A 150 -5.23 -4.89 -0.68
C ARG A 150 -6.22 -5.44 0.35
N ARG A 151 -7.44 -4.88 0.41
CA ARG A 151 -8.50 -5.26 1.36
C ARG A 151 -9.33 -6.46 0.88
N SER A 152 -9.20 -6.87 -0.38
CA SER A 152 -9.88 -8.06 -0.93
C SER A 152 -9.53 -9.31 -0.13
N PRO A 153 -10.51 -10.11 0.33
CA PRO A 153 -10.27 -11.24 1.23
C PRO A 153 -9.22 -12.24 0.72
N GLY A 154 -9.17 -12.46 -0.61
CA GLY A 154 -8.19 -13.33 -1.25
C GLY A 154 -6.74 -12.84 -1.12
N LEU A 155 -6.51 -11.52 -1.14
CA LEU A 155 -5.17 -10.92 -0.99
C LEU A 155 -4.81 -10.67 0.48
N LYS A 156 -5.79 -10.32 1.32
CA LYS A 156 -5.57 -10.07 2.76
C LYS A 156 -5.02 -11.31 3.47
N ASN A 157 -5.49 -12.50 3.08
CA ASN A 157 -4.99 -13.78 3.57
C ASN A 157 -3.60 -14.17 3.01
N MET A 158 -3.15 -13.51 1.93
CA MET A 158 -1.79 -13.63 1.39
C MET A 158 -0.83 -12.66 2.11
N ILE A 159 -1.24 -11.42 2.34
CA ILE A 159 -0.41 -10.39 2.99
C ILE A 159 -0.22 -10.69 4.49
N ILE A 160 -1.28 -11.08 5.22
CA ILE A 160 -1.18 -11.42 6.66
C ILE A 160 -0.29 -12.65 6.90
N LYS A 161 -0.13 -13.53 5.90
CA LYS A 161 0.82 -14.66 5.98
C LYS A 161 2.27 -14.27 5.68
N SER A 162 2.50 -13.06 5.14
CA SER A 162 3.83 -12.56 4.76
C SER A 162 4.42 -11.53 5.73
N GLU A 163 3.62 -10.97 6.65
CA GLU A 163 4.14 -10.11 7.71
C GLU A 163 4.64 -10.98 8.89
N PRO A 164 5.96 -11.01 9.21
CA PRO A 164 6.40 -11.61 10.45
C PRO A 164 5.80 -10.80 11.59
N SER A 165 5.21 -11.49 12.57
CA SER A 165 4.66 -10.83 13.75
C SER A 165 5.68 -9.85 14.32
N ALA A 166 5.28 -8.58 14.42
CA ALA A 166 5.99 -7.61 15.22
C ALA A 166 6.01 -8.15 16.65
N ARG A 167 7.13 -8.77 17.01
CA ARG A 167 7.43 -9.25 18.35
C ARG A 167 7.66 -8.04 19.24
N ASN A 168 6.77 -7.86 20.22
CA ASN A 168 7.17 -7.55 21.59
C ASN A 168 7.03 -8.83 22.40
#